data_AF-A0AAN8CJJ4-F1
#
_entry.id   AF-A0AAN8CJJ4-F1
#
_cell.length_a   1.000
_cell.length_b   1.000
_cell.length_c   1.000
_cell.angle_alpha   90.00
_cell.angle_beta   90.00
_cell.angle_gamma   90.00
#
_symmetry.space_group_name_H-M   'P 1'
#
loop_
_entity.id
_entity.type
_entity.pdbx_description
1 polymer ?
#
loop_
_entity_poly.entity_id
_entity_poly.type
_entity_poly.pdbx_seq_one_letter_code
_entity_poly.pdbx_strand_id
1 'polypeptide(L)'
;MATGELNPNHYQAQRAAKVVQHYLNTRYGSPYRLLGLHRVHSGNAEDVEDSGRKYQLEISVQEIISNMTEKCSAEVLFPGGGSSAPLRSRPRVRSSLKSTP
;
A
#
# COMPACT_ATOMS: atom_id res chain seq x y z
N MET A 1 13.49 9.32 8.16
CA MET A 1 12.23 8.55 8.26
C MET A 1 12.57 7.20 8.88
N ALA A 2 11.70 6.60 9.70
CA ALA A 2 12.01 5.34 10.40
C ALA A 2 12.10 4.15 9.42
N THR A 3 13.19 3.41 9.50
CA THR A 3 13.52 2.24 8.67
C THR A 3 13.45 0.99 9.55
N GLY A 4 13.06 -0.15 8.98
CA GLY A 4 12.72 -1.38 9.71
C GLY A 4 11.22 -1.52 9.98
N GLU A 5 10.88 -2.26 11.04
CA GLU A 5 9.48 -2.52 11.42
C GLU A 5 8.76 -1.21 11.76
N LEU A 6 7.63 -0.99 11.10
CA LEU A 6 6.79 0.18 11.28
C LEU A 6 5.68 -0.15 12.27
N ASN A 7 5.43 0.77 13.20
CA ASN A 7 4.19 0.74 13.96
C ASN A 7 3.00 0.89 12.97
N PRO A 8 2.04 -0.07 12.92
CA PRO A 8 0.91 -0.04 12.00
C PRO A 8 0.04 1.22 12.10
N ASN A 9 -0.02 1.85 13.28
CA ASN A 9 -0.78 3.07 13.52
C ASN A 9 0.01 4.34 13.17
N HIS A 10 1.30 4.22 12.85
CA HIS A 10 2.12 5.35 12.47
C HIS A 10 1.78 5.85 11.06
N TYR A 11 1.91 7.17 10.85
CA TYR A 11 1.47 7.81 9.60
C TYR A 11 2.15 7.23 8.35
N GLN A 12 3.36 6.71 8.46
CA GLN A 12 4.10 6.14 7.32
C GLN A 12 3.42 4.86 6.81
N ALA A 13 3.11 3.92 7.70
CA ALA A 13 2.43 2.67 7.36
C ALA A 13 1.02 2.96 6.82
N GLN A 14 0.28 3.87 7.47
CA GLN A 14 -1.07 4.28 7.06
C GLN A 14 -1.08 4.93 5.67
N ARG A 15 -0.15 5.84 5.38
CA ARG A 15 -0.08 6.51 4.07
C ARG A 15 0.33 5.53 2.96
N ALA A 16 1.29 4.66 3.20
CA ALA A 16 1.67 3.64 2.24
C ALA A 16 0.51 2.66 1.96
N ALA A 17 -0.24 2.26 3.00
CA ALA A 17 -1.43 1.43 2.85
C ALA A 17 -2.55 2.10 2.03
N LYS A 18 -2.76 3.42 2.18
CA LYS A 18 -3.69 4.17 1.33
C LYS A 18 -3.28 4.17 -0.14
N VAL A 19 -1.98 4.23 -0.45
CA VAL A 19 -1.51 4.09 -1.83
C VAL A 19 -1.85 2.72 -2.39
N VAL A 20 -1.69 1.65 -1.59
CA VAL A 20 -2.15 0.29 -1.98
C VAL A 20 -3.65 0.28 -2.23
N GLN A 21 -4.46 0.85 -1.34
CA GLN A 21 -5.92 0.95 -1.50
C GLN A 21 -6.30 1.66 -2.81
N HIS A 22 -5.68 2.79 -3.13
CA HIS A 22 -5.94 3.50 -4.39
C HIS A 22 -5.55 2.68 -5.63
N TYR A 23 -4.42 1.97 -5.56
CA TYR A 23 -4.02 1.05 -6.63
C TYR A 23 -5.04 -0.08 -6.82
N LEU A 24 -5.50 -0.69 -5.73
CA LEU A 24 -6.52 -1.74 -5.78
C LEU A 24 -7.84 -1.23 -6.37
N ASN A 25 -8.29 -0.04 -5.98
CA ASN A 25 -9.49 0.59 -6.56
C ASN A 25 -9.32 0.92 -8.05
N THR A 26 -8.11 1.26 -8.49
CA THR A 26 -7.84 1.49 -9.92
C THR A 26 -7.90 0.17 -10.72
N ARG A 27 -7.51 -0.95 -10.11
CA ARG A 27 -7.41 -2.25 -10.80
C ARG A 27 -8.69 -3.10 -10.71
N TYR A 28 -9.40 -3.04 -9.58
CA TYR A 28 -10.54 -3.90 -9.27
C TYR A 28 -11.81 -3.11 -8.92
N GLY A 29 -11.72 -1.80 -8.78
CA GLY A 29 -12.87 -0.96 -8.45
C GLY A 29 -13.84 -0.83 -9.63
N SER A 30 -15.09 -0.58 -9.30
CA SER A 30 -16.17 -0.28 -10.25
C SER A 30 -17.21 0.60 -9.56
N PRO A 31 -18.22 1.14 -10.28
CA PRO A 31 -19.32 1.87 -9.64
C PRO A 31 -20.04 1.09 -8.52
N TYR A 32 -19.91 -0.24 -8.50
CA TYR A 32 -20.51 -1.13 -7.52
C TYR A 32 -19.47 -1.90 -6.67
N ARG A 33 -18.20 -1.48 -6.71
CA ARG A 33 -17.14 -2.09 -5.91
C ARG A 33 -16.13 -1.04 -5.50
N LEU A 34 -16.08 -0.75 -4.20
CA LEU A 34 -15.14 0.20 -3.62
C LEU A 34 -14.43 -0.39 -2.41
N LEU A 35 -13.12 -0.49 -2.48
CA LEU A 35 -12.28 -1.02 -1.41
C LEU A 35 -11.84 0.12 -0.47
N GLY A 36 -12.24 0.01 0.79
CA GLY A 36 -11.79 0.78 1.94
C GLY A 36 -10.56 0.14 2.60
N LEU A 37 -9.60 0.94 3.08
CA LEU A 37 -8.58 0.43 3.99
C LEU A 37 -9.24 0.14 5.35
N HIS A 38 -9.26 -1.12 5.78
CA HIS A 38 -9.86 -1.53 7.04
C HIS A 38 -8.83 -1.52 8.17
N ARG A 39 -7.69 -2.20 7.98
CA ARG A 39 -6.64 -2.30 9.00
C ARG A 39 -5.26 -2.51 8.37
N VAL A 40 -4.24 -1.92 8.99
CA VAL A 40 -2.84 -2.31 8.76
C VAL A 40 -2.44 -3.28 9.86
N HIS A 41 -1.97 -4.47 9.49
CA HIS A 41 -1.55 -5.51 10.43
C HIS A 41 -0.06 -5.39 10.75
N SER A 42 0.76 -5.22 9.72
CA SER A 42 2.19 -4.99 9.85
C SER A 42 2.71 -4.12 8.71
N GLY A 43 3.84 -3.48 8.94
CA GLY A 43 4.55 -2.75 7.92
C GLY A 43 6.05 -2.78 8.17
N ASN A 44 6.82 -2.78 7.10
CA ASN A 44 8.27 -2.59 7.14
C ASN A 44 8.65 -1.52 6.10
N ALA A 45 9.57 -0.63 6.45
CA ALA A 45 10.17 0.31 5.52
C ALA A 45 11.66 0.00 5.33
N GLU A 46 12.07 -0.09 4.07
CA GLU A 46 13.46 -0.28 3.67
C GLU A 46 13.87 0.89 2.77
N ASP A 47 15.02 1.49 3.04
CA ASP A 47 15.66 2.40 2.09
C ASP A 47 16.47 1.54 1.12
N VAL A 48 16.10 1.59 -0.16
CA VAL A 48 16.74 0.84 -1.24
C VAL A 48 17.64 1.80 -2.01
N GLU A 49 18.96 1.58 -1.93
CA GLU A 49 19.95 2.39 -2.63
C GLU A 49 19.56 2.58 -4.10
N ASP A 50 19.67 3.83 -4.57
CA ASP A 50 19.31 4.32 -5.91
C ASP A 50 17.85 4.14 -6.37
N SER A 51 17.04 3.34 -5.67
CA SER A 51 15.66 3.01 -6.03
C SER A 51 14.60 3.75 -5.20
N GLY A 52 15.00 4.30 -4.05
CA GLY A 52 14.12 5.06 -3.16
C GLY A 52 13.71 4.28 -1.92
N ARG A 53 12.44 4.41 -1.52
CA ARG A 53 11.93 3.84 -0.27
C ARG A 53 10.88 2.78 -0.53
N LYS A 54 11.15 1.56 -0.11
CA LYS A 54 10.24 0.42 -0.22
C LYS A 54 9.44 0.25 1.07
N TYR A 55 8.17 -0.06 0.94
CA TYR A 55 7.28 -0.44 2.02
C TYR A 55 6.71 -1.83 1.74
N GLN A 56 6.82 -2.72 2.71
CA GLN A 56 6.15 -4.02 2.70
C GLN A 56 5.04 -3.98 3.74
N LEU A 57 3.82 -4.32 3.34
CA LEU A 57 2.63 -4.13 4.15
C LEU A 57 1.76 -5.38 4.12
N GLU A 58 1.25 -5.77 5.28
CA GLU A 58 0.12 -6.68 5.43
C GLU A 58 -1.09 -5.86 5.86
N ILE A 59 -2.12 -5.81 5.03
CA ILE A 59 -3.33 -5.00 5.26
C ILE A 59 -4.60 -5.85 5.11
N SER A 60 -5.69 -5.36 5.69
CA SER A 60 -7.04 -5.78 5.33
C SER A 60 -7.73 -4.63 4.63
N VAL A 61 -8.39 -4.95 3.52
CA VAL A 61 -9.28 -4.04 2.81
C VAL A 61 -10.70 -4.56 2.94
N GLN A 62 -11.65 -3.64 3.05
CA GLN A 62 -13.07 -3.96 3.15
C GLN A 62 -13.78 -3.40 1.93
N GLU A 63 -14.55 -4.23 1.24
CA GLU A 63 -15.47 -3.76 0.21
C GLU A 63 -16.68 -3.11 0.90
N ILE A 64 -16.93 -1.84 0.59
CA ILE A 64 -17.81 -0.97 1.39
C ILE A 64 -19.29 -1.33 1.21
N ILE A 65 -19.67 -1.87 0.06
CA ILE A 65 -21.08 -2.16 -0.28
C ILE A 65 -21.52 -3.50 0.35
N SER A 66 -20.68 -4.52 0.25
CA SER A 66 -20.90 -5.89 0.73
C SER A 66 -20.38 -6.14 2.15
N ASN A 67 -19.62 -5.20 2.72
CA ASN A 67 -18.88 -5.34 3.98
C ASN A 67 -17.87 -6.51 4.01
N MET A 68 -17.56 -7.10 2.86
CA MET A 68 -16.62 -8.22 2.77
C MET A 68 -15.19 -7.74 3.02
N THR A 69 -14.46 -8.40 3.92
CA THR A 69 -13.07 -8.06 4.26
C THR A 69 -12.10 -9.07 3.67
N GLU A 70 -11.09 -8.58 2.95
CA GLU A 70 -10.05 -9.37 2.31
C GLU A 70 -8.68 -9.02 2.89
N LYS A 71 -7.80 -10.01 3.01
CA LYS A 71 -6.40 -9.78 3.37
C LYS A 71 -5.58 -9.49 2.12
N CYS A 72 -4.64 -8.56 2.23
CA CYS A 72 -3.76 -8.16 1.16
C CYS A 72 -2.33 -8.01 1.64
N SER A 73 -1.42 -8.70 0.95
CA SER A 73 0.02 -8.50 1.10
C SER A 73 0.48 -7.60 -0.06
N ALA A 74 1.17 -6.50 0.26
CA ALA A 74 1.56 -5.52 -0.76
C ALA A 74 2.97 -4.95 -0.54
N GLU A 75 3.62 -4.65 -1.66
CA GLU A 75 4.87 -3.92 -1.70
C GLU A 75 4.69 -2.61 -2.48
N VAL A 76 5.14 -1.50 -1.90
CA VAL A 76 5.09 -0.17 -2.51
C VAL A 76 6.50 0.42 -2.55
N LEU A 77 7.00 0.70 -3.75
CA LEU A 77 8.25 1.43 -3.93
C LEU A 77 7.96 2.89 -4.27
N PHE A 78 8.38 3.79 -3.39
CA PHE A 78 8.42 5.23 -3.65
C PHE A 78 9.80 5.59 -4.20
N PRO A 79 9.90 6.00 -5.46
CA PRO A 79 11.17 6.38 -6.06
C PRO A 79 11.84 7.54 -5.30
N GLY A 80 13.15 7.42 -5.08
CA GLY A 80 13.96 8.45 -4.43
C GLY A 80 14.12 9.67 -5.33
N GLY A 81 14.14 10.86 -4.74
CA GLY A 81 14.43 12.11 -5.44
C GLY A 81 15.92 12.28 -5.68
N GLY A 82 16.49 11.57 -6.65
CA GLY A 82 17.75 12.01 -7.28
C GLY A 82 17.46 13.20 -8.21
N SER A 83 18.40 14.12 -8.38
CA SER A 83 18.29 15.41 -9.10
C SER A 83 17.85 15.35 -10.59
N SER A 84 17.42 14.20 -11.09
CA SER A 84 16.95 13.96 -12.45
C SER A 84 15.74 13.01 -12.54
N ALA A 85 15.16 12.57 -11.42
CA ALA A 85 13.92 11.80 -11.47
C ALA A 85 12.75 12.76 -11.77
N PRO A 86 11.99 12.58 -12.86
CA PRO A 86 10.87 13.46 -13.14
C PRO A 86 9.88 13.40 -11.97
N LEU A 87 9.28 14.55 -11.63
CA LEU A 87 8.22 14.75 -10.61
C LEU A 87 6.97 13.82 -10.77
N ARG A 88 7.01 12.88 -11.73
CA ARG A 88 5.96 11.99 -12.21
C ARG A 88 6.25 10.51 -11.95
N SER A 89 7.27 10.15 -11.19
CA SER A 89 7.56 8.73 -10.94
C SER A 89 6.48 8.13 -10.02
N ARG A 90 5.52 7.43 -10.63
CA ARG A 90 4.42 6.76 -9.92
C ARG A 90 4.97 5.70 -8.98
N PRO A 91 4.40 5.53 -7.77
CA PRO A 91 4.78 4.44 -6.90
C PRO A 91 4.51 3.10 -7.62
N ARG A 92 5.45 2.18 -7.53
CA ARG A 92 5.24 0.82 -8.05
C ARG A 92 4.59 0.00 -6.95
N VAL A 93 3.41 -0.53 -7.23
CA VAL A 93 2.64 -1.35 -6.29
C VAL A 93 2.54 -2.78 -6.81
N ARG A 94 3.00 -3.74 -6.01
CA ARG A 94 2.67 -5.17 -6.18
C ARG A 94 1.76 -5.57 -5.04
N SER A 95 0.67 -6.28 -5.33
CA SER A 95 -0.30 -6.69 -4.33
C SER A 95 -0.88 -8.05 -4.67
N SER A 96 -1.11 -8.88 -3.67
CA SER A 96 -1.90 -10.11 -3.76
C SER A 96 -3.10 -10.00 -2.82
N LEU A 97 -4.30 -10.30 -3.34
CA LEU A 97 -5.51 -10.39 -2.54
C LEU A 97 -5.77 -11.85 -2.21
N LYS A 98 -6.08 -12.13 -0.95
CA LYS A 98 -6.57 -13.43 -0.48
C LYS A 98 -7.96 -13.22 0.10
N SER A 99 -8.97 -13.74 -0.59
CA SER A 99 -10.33 -13.79 -0.06
C SER A 99 -10.36 -14.84 1.05
N THR A 100 -10.72 -14.42 2.26
CA THR A 100 -10.96 -15.33 3.39
C THR A 100 -12.34 -15.98 3.15
N PRO A 101 -12.46 -17.31 3.19
CA PRO A 101 -13.75 -18.00 3.03
C PRO A 101 -14.69 -17.76 4.22
#